data_AF-A0A6H9HN19-F1
#
_entry.id   AF-A0A6H9HN19-F1
#
_cell.length_a   1.000
_cell.length_b   1.000
_cell.length_c   1.000
_cell.angle_alpha   90.00
_cell.angle_beta   90.00
_cell.angle_gamma   90.00
#
_symmetry.space_group_name_H-M   'P 1'
#
loop_
_entity.id
_entity.type
_entity.pdbx_description
1 polymer ?
#
loop_
_entity_poly.entity_id
_entity_poly.type
_entity_poly.pdbx_seq_one_letter_code
_entity_poly.pdbx_strand_id
1 'polypeptide(L)'
;MKNILIALILVIIYSSVNLRSQSLKETLLYESKDDEFVQVYNYFSDVSTGSYCYIVTNPDNFKYLIKSRYKDSKYYDFISGYYIKFDSKGNYYCIAANYIDGGYDSSAYFLIINGDEVAQVEYAEGYDAYINPDDEYEVVIRENGEYKIMTVSTTSPISYSAGFDKIIPSWRYIPENAEGEQDYFFRDENGDRYYIVRKGGKAGFLHGSFFDETPYSDIDNSSITYDRNNRLTYIAKRGGNFYEEGGEEFVVQGDKEYSPFVKVFNPVLLNDKNEPVYSAAISQKGIDSYVYSLVIGNEQIQAYTNSEKTQKVEEITNGIYDLKIDDDGTISYMASIRINWNDFDFESVYSKNAIIVDGVSQGFYNDLGTIIRNDRNGDLLFTYNPTNVSGKSVLNLKSNEVDEIISDPKFSYLMDYGFSPDGKIYYIGVISGDYEAGIKDRYTIVIDGIEVANEESFVMSEVDSLKYSYVNFGPDGKYAYATYEFIDTASDFNNWYSISFMKTNEETLSPPILNFPGRAFFNSIQLFRFLNDGRLFFIGQSDDMSNPSLSYIQLNVNEQADQHIYNSISDVKYNRLMNQFEFRATRENKIFEVVFTP
;
A
#
# COMPACT_ATOMS: atom_id res chain seq x y z
N MET A 1 16.93 25.22 56.56
CA MET A 1 16.03 25.67 55.46
C MET A 1 16.76 25.88 54.14
N LYS A 2 17.84 26.68 54.06
CA LYS A 2 18.57 26.95 52.79
C LYS A 2 19.06 25.68 52.06
N ASN A 3 19.62 24.71 52.78
CA ASN A 3 20.13 23.46 52.19
C ASN A 3 19.01 22.50 51.75
N ILE A 4 17.83 22.56 52.39
CA ILE A 4 16.66 21.76 51.99
C ILE A 4 16.03 22.34 50.73
N LEU A 5 15.98 23.67 50.60
CA LEU A 5 15.49 24.35 49.40
C LEU A 5 16.39 24.08 48.19
N ILE A 6 17.72 24.09 48.39
CA ILE A 6 18.68 23.76 47.33
C ILE A 6 18.53 22.28 46.91
N ALA A 7 18.38 21.36 47.86
CA ALA A 7 18.12 19.96 47.55
C ALA A 7 16.80 19.76 46.80
N LEU A 8 15.72 20.46 47.19
CA LEU A 8 14.43 20.41 46.49
C LEU A 8 14.53 20.97 45.07
N ILE A 9 15.23 22.09 44.88
CA ILE A 9 15.47 22.69 43.56
C ILE A 9 16.30 21.75 42.69
N LEU A 10 17.35 21.12 43.23
CA LEU A 10 18.15 20.14 42.51
C LEU A 10 17.35 18.88 42.16
N VAL A 11 16.46 18.40 43.03
CA VAL A 11 15.56 17.27 42.74
C VAL A 11 14.53 17.65 41.68
N ILE A 12 13.99 18.86 41.71
CA ILE A 12 13.06 19.37 40.69
C ILE A 12 13.77 19.54 39.35
N ILE A 13 14.98 20.10 39.32
CA ILE A 13 15.80 20.23 38.10
C ILE A 13 16.19 18.83 37.58
N TYR A 14 16.66 17.93 38.43
CA TYR A 14 17.07 16.59 38.02
C TYR A 14 15.89 15.74 37.53
N SER A 15 14.71 15.88 38.15
CA SER A 15 13.49 15.21 37.68
C SER A 15 12.95 15.83 36.40
N SER A 16 13.01 17.15 36.22
CA SER A 16 12.58 17.80 34.97
C SER A 16 13.55 17.63 33.80
N VAL A 17 14.84 17.36 34.06
CA VAL A 17 15.83 16.98 33.03
C VAL A 17 15.64 15.51 32.62
N ASN A 18 15.39 14.59 33.55
CA ASN A 18 15.11 13.18 33.21
C ASN A 18 13.72 12.96 32.61
N LEU A 19 12.74 13.84 32.87
CA LEU A 19 11.43 13.83 32.19
C LEU A 19 11.50 14.36 30.75
N ARG A 20 12.65 14.90 30.32
CA ARG A 20 12.87 15.46 28.97
C ARG A 20 14.01 14.80 28.20
N SER A 21 14.61 13.73 28.73
CA SER A 21 15.66 13.00 28.01
C SER A 21 15.03 11.95 27.12
N GLN A 22 15.27 12.07 25.80
CA GLN A 22 15.12 10.95 24.87
C GLN A 22 15.81 9.71 25.44
N SER A 23 15.17 8.55 25.33
CA SER A 23 15.79 7.28 25.72
C SER A 23 15.75 6.30 24.57
N LEU A 24 16.86 5.59 24.39
CA LEU A 24 17.01 4.60 23.34
C LEU A 24 17.53 3.30 23.96
N LYS A 25 16.87 2.20 23.63
CA LYS A 25 17.26 0.85 24.03
C LYS A 25 17.54 0.02 22.79
N GLU A 26 18.78 -0.43 22.63
CA GLU A 26 19.19 -1.37 21.60
C GLU A 26 19.23 -2.79 22.18
N THR A 27 18.63 -3.75 21.46
CA THR A 27 18.79 -5.18 21.71
C THR A 27 19.50 -5.78 20.51
N LEU A 28 20.70 -6.35 20.71
CA LEU A 28 21.46 -6.98 19.64
C LEU A 28 20.69 -8.20 19.10
N LEU A 29 20.41 -8.18 17.80
CA LEU A 29 19.75 -9.27 17.09
C LEU A 29 20.74 -10.15 16.33
N TYR A 30 21.72 -9.53 15.68
CA TYR A 30 22.70 -10.23 14.85
C TYR A 30 24.02 -9.45 14.80
N GLU A 31 25.13 -10.18 14.74
CA GLU A 31 26.48 -9.65 14.55
C GLU A 31 27.21 -10.52 13.51
N SER A 32 27.64 -9.90 12.41
CA SER A 32 28.46 -10.58 11.41
C SER A 32 29.88 -10.78 11.94
N LYS A 33 30.40 -12.01 11.78
CA LYS A 33 31.78 -12.36 12.19
C LYS A 33 32.85 -11.90 11.20
N ASP A 34 32.43 -11.50 10.00
CA ASP A 34 33.33 -11.20 8.88
C ASP A 34 33.68 -9.69 8.82
N ASP A 35 33.33 -8.91 9.85
CA ASP A 35 33.45 -7.44 9.95
C ASP A 35 32.86 -6.66 8.76
N GLU A 36 32.01 -7.32 7.96
CA GLU A 36 31.29 -6.72 6.85
C GLU A 36 30.08 -5.92 7.34
N PHE A 37 29.79 -4.80 6.68
CA PHE A 37 28.57 -4.03 6.90
C PHE A 37 27.34 -4.91 6.64
N VAL A 38 26.43 -4.91 7.61
CA VAL A 38 25.16 -5.65 7.50
C VAL A 38 24.03 -4.71 7.12
N GLN A 39 23.09 -5.23 6.32
CA GLN A 39 21.94 -4.48 5.83
C GLN A 39 20.67 -5.02 6.49
N VAL A 40 19.85 -4.13 7.07
CA VAL A 40 18.64 -4.56 7.78
C VAL A 40 17.65 -5.28 6.86
N TYR A 41 17.59 -4.89 5.58
CA TYR A 41 16.68 -5.46 4.58
C TYR A 41 16.96 -6.94 4.25
N ASN A 42 18.13 -7.46 4.63
CA ASN A 42 18.49 -8.86 4.46
C ASN A 42 18.21 -9.70 5.72
N TYR A 43 17.72 -9.08 6.80
CA TYR A 43 17.48 -9.72 8.08
C TYR A 43 15.99 -9.96 8.32
N PHE A 44 15.66 -11.22 8.60
CA PHE A 44 14.30 -11.69 8.84
C PHE A 44 14.30 -12.38 10.20
N SER A 45 13.33 -12.07 11.06
CA SER A 45 13.24 -12.71 12.36
C SER A 45 11.82 -12.86 12.84
N ASP A 46 11.62 -13.92 13.62
CA ASP A 46 10.46 -14.08 14.49
C ASP A 46 10.87 -13.69 15.92
N VAL A 47 10.33 -12.57 16.37
CA VAL A 47 10.61 -11.97 17.69
C VAL A 47 10.18 -12.93 18.81
N SER A 48 9.10 -13.68 18.62
CA SER A 48 8.52 -14.51 19.68
C SER A 48 9.43 -15.67 20.08
N THR A 49 10.10 -16.29 19.10
CA THR A 49 11.02 -17.42 19.33
C THR A 49 12.49 -17.01 19.32
N GLY A 50 12.80 -15.76 18.97
CA GLY A 50 14.16 -15.28 18.76
C GLY A 50 14.87 -15.95 17.57
N SER A 51 14.10 -16.42 16.60
CA SER A 51 14.63 -17.04 15.38
C SER A 51 14.97 -16.01 14.34
N TYR A 52 16.01 -16.27 13.55
CA TYR A 52 16.42 -15.34 12.52
C TYR A 52 17.00 -16.05 11.29
N CYS A 53 16.92 -15.33 10.18
CA CYS A 53 17.59 -15.60 8.91
C CYS A 53 18.26 -14.31 8.44
N TYR A 54 19.48 -14.42 7.93
CA TYR A 54 20.19 -13.32 7.28
C TYR A 54 20.68 -13.78 5.90
N ILE A 55 20.25 -13.09 4.85
CA ILE A 55 20.67 -13.41 3.48
C ILE A 55 22.02 -12.75 3.20
N VAL A 56 23.01 -13.56 2.80
CA VAL A 56 24.36 -13.10 2.43
C VAL A 56 24.57 -13.33 0.94
N THR A 57 25.05 -12.30 0.25
CA THR A 57 25.47 -12.38 -1.14
C THR A 57 26.97 -12.64 -1.21
N ASN A 58 27.38 -13.65 -1.96
CA ASN A 58 28.78 -13.85 -2.31
C ASN A 58 29.17 -12.87 -3.43
N PRO A 59 30.13 -11.96 -3.21
CA PRO A 59 30.49 -10.93 -4.19
C PRO A 59 31.19 -11.49 -5.44
N ASP A 60 31.80 -12.68 -5.37
CA ASP A 60 32.58 -13.25 -6.47
C ASP A 60 31.70 -13.92 -7.54
N ASN A 61 30.54 -14.43 -7.14
CA ASN A 61 29.66 -15.21 -8.03
C ASN A 61 28.18 -14.82 -7.95
N PHE A 62 27.85 -13.79 -7.15
CA PHE A 62 26.49 -13.27 -6.95
C PHE A 62 25.47 -14.32 -6.49
N LYS A 63 25.93 -15.40 -5.84
CA LYS A 63 25.05 -16.39 -5.22
C LYS A 63 24.70 -15.99 -3.79
N TYR A 64 23.55 -16.47 -3.32
CA TYR A 64 22.99 -16.14 -2.02
C TYR A 64 23.00 -17.35 -1.08
N LEU A 65 23.20 -17.11 0.21
CA LEU A 65 23.03 -18.11 1.26
C LEU A 65 22.22 -17.53 2.42
N ILE A 66 21.56 -18.37 3.20
CA ILE A 66 20.82 -17.99 4.42
C ILE A 66 21.66 -18.40 5.63
N LYS A 67 22.15 -17.41 6.39
CA LYS A 67 22.69 -17.63 7.73
C LYS A 67 21.54 -17.69 8.73
N SER A 68 21.52 -18.66 9.63
CA SER A 68 20.47 -18.79 10.65
C SER A 68 21.06 -19.26 11.98
N ARG A 69 20.25 -19.27 13.06
CA ARG A 69 20.67 -19.85 14.35
C ARG A 69 20.88 -21.37 14.31
N TYR A 70 20.33 -22.03 13.29
CA TYR A 70 20.42 -23.47 13.13
C TYR A 70 21.71 -23.82 12.40
N LYS A 71 21.68 -23.71 11.07
CA LYS A 71 22.85 -23.83 10.22
C LYS A 71 22.70 -22.96 8.99
N ASP A 72 23.81 -22.74 8.32
CA ASP A 72 23.85 -22.04 7.04
C ASP A 72 23.30 -22.94 5.93
N SER A 73 22.54 -22.35 5.02
CA SER A 73 22.12 -23.03 3.79
C SER A 73 23.30 -23.20 2.83
N LYS A 74 23.07 -23.95 1.74
CA LYS A 74 23.98 -23.88 0.57
C LYS A 74 23.85 -22.52 -0.13
N TYR A 75 24.72 -22.30 -1.12
CA TYR A 75 24.60 -21.19 -2.05
C TYR A 75 23.61 -21.50 -3.17
N TYR A 76 22.75 -20.54 -3.47
CA TYR A 76 21.75 -20.58 -4.55
C TYR A 76 21.86 -19.36 -5.45
N ASP A 77 21.39 -19.45 -6.69
CA ASP A 77 21.37 -18.30 -7.59
C ASP A 77 20.30 -17.26 -7.20
N PHE A 78 19.25 -17.69 -6.49
CA PHE A 78 18.18 -16.81 -6.05
C PHE A 78 17.60 -17.23 -4.69
N ILE A 79 17.44 -16.24 -3.81
CA ILE A 79 16.69 -16.31 -2.56
C ILE A 79 15.99 -14.97 -2.38
N SER A 80 14.69 -15.01 -2.05
CA SER A 80 13.93 -13.82 -1.69
C SER A 80 13.62 -13.83 -0.19
N GLY A 81 13.83 -12.69 0.45
CA GLY A 81 13.41 -12.46 1.83
C GLY A 81 11.93 -12.70 2.06
N TYR A 82 11.09 -12.36 1.08
CA TYR A 82 9.65 -12.60 1.11
C TYR A 82 9.29 -14.09 1.21
N TYR A 83 10.19 -15.00 0.84
CA TYR A 83 9.92 -16.44 0.87
C TYR A 83 10.28 -17.07 2.22
N ILE A 84 10.90 -16.32 3.13
CA ILE A 84 11.26 -16.81 4.46
C ILE A 84 10.03 -16.72 5.38
N LYS A 85 9.59 -17.86 5.91
CA LYS A 85 8.49 -17.96 6.88
C LYS A 85 8.96 -18.67 8.14
N PHE A 86 8.42 -18.31 9.30
CA PHE A 86 8.73 -18.92 10.60
C PHE A 86 7.48 -19.56 11.20
N ASP A 87 7.58 -20.82 11.64
CA ASP A 87 6.52 -21.46 12.44
C ASP A 87 6.54 -20.97 13.90
N SER A 88 5.53 -21.34 14.70
CA SER A 88 5.44 -20.93 16.11
C SER A 88 6.60 -21.41 17.00
N LYS A 89 7.40 -22.37 16.52
CA LYS A 89 8.58 -22.91 17.21
C LYS A 89 9.87 -22.25 16.72
N GLY A 90 9.77 -21.40 15.70
CA GLY A 90 10.88 -20.64 15.15
C GLY A 90 11.69 -21.39 14.10
N ASN A 91 11.21 -22.54 13.63
CA ASN A 91 11.82 -23.15 12.46
C ASN A 91 11.52 -22.27 11.26
N TYR A 92 12.53 -22.06 10.42
CA TYR A 92 12.34 -21.29 9.20
C TYR A 92 12.19 -22.21 7.99
N TYR A 93 11.36 -21.75 7.08
CA TYR A 93 11.07 -22.38 5.79
C TYR A 93 11.34 -21.35 4.70
N CYS A 94 11.92 -21.79 3.59
CA CYS A 94 12.22 -20.91 2.47
C CYS A 94 12.25 -21.69 1.15
N ILE A 95 11.94 -21.02 0.05
CA ILE A 95 12.20 -21.50 -1.30
C ILE A 95 13.44 -20.79 -1.85
N ALA A 96 14.39 -21.57 -2.38
CA ALA A 96 15.51 -21.06 -3.16
C ALA A 96 15.50 -21.63 -4.57
N ALA A 97 16.21 -21.00 -5.50
CA ALA A 97 16.25 -21.47 -6.89
C ALA A 97 17.65 -21.38 -7.50
N ASN A 98 17.91 -22.25 -8.49
CA ASN A 98 19.08 -22.19 -9.37
C ASN A 98 18.65 -22.06 -10.84
N TYR A 99 19.35 -21.19 -11.57
CA TYR A 99 19.09 -20.92 -12.98
C TYR A 99 19.85 -21.92 -13.87
N ILE A 100 19.22 -22.38 -14.97
CA ILE A 100 19.96 -23.04 -16.05
C ILE A 100 20.39 -21.97 -17.06
N ASP A 101 21.63 -22.07 -17.53
CA ASP A 101 22.16 -21.31 -18.68
C ASP A 101 22.15 -19.76 -18.56
N GLY A 102 22.27 -19.21 -17.35
CA GLY A 102 22.47 -17.77 -17.14
C GLY A 102 21.27 -16.88 -17.52
N GLY A 103 20.10 -17.47 -17.75
CA GLY A 103 18.83 -16.75 -17.86
C GLY A 103 18.16 -16.52 -16.49
N TYR A 104 17.11 -15.71 -16.46
CA TYR A 104 16.29 -15.48 -15.25
C TYR A 104 15.24 -16.57 -15.00
N ASP A 105 15.14 -17.58 -15.89
CA ASP A 105 14.25 -18.72 -15.72
C ASP A 105 14.92 -19.79 -14.87
N SER A 106 14.44 -19.94 -13.64
CA SER A 106 14.85 -20.98 -12.69
C SER A 106 14.49 -22.37 -13.21
N SER A 107 15.36 -23.34 -12.96
CA SER A 107 15.22 -24.72 -13.44
C SER A 107 15.01 -25.76 -12.35
N ALA A 108 15.36 -25.40 -11.12
CA ALA A 108 15.22 -26.23 -9.94
C ALA A 108 14.93 -25.32 -8.76
N TYR A 109 13.84 -25.63 -8.06
CA TYR A 109 13.46 -24.98 -6.82
C TYR A 109 13.76 -25.93 -5.66
N PHE A 110 14.30 -25.39 -4.58
CA PHE A 110 14.69 -26.13 -3.40
C PHE A 110 13.89 -25.63 -2.21
N LEU A 111 13.21 -26.54 -1.53
CA LEU A 111 12.61 -26.25 -0.24
C LEU A 111 13.67 -26.40 0.84
N ILE A 112 13.84 -25.34 1.62
CA ILE A 112 14.81 -25.26 2.71
C ILE A 112 14.06 -25.22 4.03
N ILE A 113 14.45 -26.09 4.97
CA ILE A 113 14.03 -26.01 6.38
C ILE A 113 15.27 -25.92 7.24
N ASN A 114 15.40 -24.87 8.06
CA ASN A 114 16.53 -24.74 8.99
C ASN A 114 17.91 -24.94 8.32
N GLY A 115 18.04 -24.54 7.04
CA GLY A 115 19.25 -24.63 6.23
C GLY A 115 19.44 -25.96 5.48
N ASP A 116 18.58 -26.96 5.72
CA ASP A 116 18.55 -28.23 4.99
C ASP A 116 17.66 -28.15 3.75
N GLU A 117 18.17 -28.63 2.61
CA GLU A 117 17.32 -28.95 1.46
C GLU A 117 16.52 -30.22 1.79
N VAL A 118 15.20 -30.08 1.86
CA VAL A 118 14.30 -31.21 2.16
C VAL A 118 13.58 -31.75 0.92
N ALA A 119 13.45 -30.92 -0.11
CA ALA A 119 12.85 -31.29 -1.38
C ALA A 119 13.41 -30.43 -2.53
N GLN A 120 13.36 -30.98 -3.74
CA GLN A 120 13.62 -30.27 -4.99
C GLN A 120 12.42 -30.47 -5.92
N VAL A 121 11.91 -29.40 -6.51
CA VAL A 121 10.72 -29.41 -7.38
C VAL A 121 10.96 -28.62 -8.67
N GLU A 122 10.12 -28.81 -9.67
CA GLU A 122 10.23 -28.13 -10.97
C GLU A 122 9.90 -26.63 -10.86
N TYR A 123 8.91 -26.29 -10.02
CA TYR A 123 8.48 -24.92 -9.73
C TYR A 123 7.89 -24.82 -8.32
N ALA A 124 8.07 -23.67 -7.67
CA ALA A 124 7.44 -23.34 -6.40
C ALA A 124 7.07 -21.84 -6.34
N GLU A 125 5.85 -21.54 -5.90
CA GLU A 125 5.37 -20.18 -5.66
C GLU A 125 5.70 -19.75 -4.21
N GLY A 126 6.89 -19.20 -4.01
CA GLY A 126 7.38 -18.82 -2.69
C GLY A 126 6.77 -17.54 -2.13
N TYR A 127 6.24 -16.65 -2.97
CA TYR A 127 5.71 -15.35 -2.52
C TYR A 127 4.43 -15.55 -1.70
N ASP A 128 3.54 -16.41 -2.21
CA ASP A 128 2.26 -16.72 -1.61
C ASP A 128 2.31 -17.91 -0.65
N ALA A 129 3.50 -18.43 -0.31
CA ALA A 129 3.63 -19.47 0.72
C ALA A 129 3.36 -18.91 2.12
N TYR A 130 2.92 -19.75 3.06
CA TYR A 130 2.64 -19.33 4.44
C TYR A 130 2.75 -20.49 5.44
N ILE A 131 2.72 -20.16 6.73
CA ILE A 131 2.52 -21.13 7.81
C ILE A 131 1.03 -21.19 8.11
N ASN A 132 0.44 -22.36 7.98
CA ASN A 132 -0.97 -22.60 8.27
C ASN A 132 -1.23 -22.66 9.81
N PRO A 133 -2.50 -22.68 10.26
CA PRO A 133 -2.83 -22.74 11.68
C PRO A 133 -2.26 -23.95 12.44
N ASP A 134 -1.88 -25.02 11.74
CA ASP A 134 -1.28 -26.24 12.29
C ASP A 134 0.27 -26.19 12.37
N ASP A 135 0.88 -25.01 12.18
CA ASP A 135 2.34 -24.81 12.12
C ASP A 135 3.05 -25.53 10.95
N GLU A 136 2.34 -25.74 9.85
CA GLU A 136 2.92 -26.37 8.65
C GLU A 136 3.12 -25.34 7.54
N TYR A 137 4.26 -25.43 6.85
CA TYR A 137 4.58 -24.60 5.70
C TYR A 137 3.85 -25.13 4.48
N GLU A 138 3.00 -24.27 3.91
CA GLU A 138 2.17 -24.55 2.76
C GLU A 138 2.64 -23.75 1.54
N VAL A 139 2.90 -24.44 0.43
CA VAL A 139 3.42 -23.84 -0.81
C VAL A 139 2.82 -24.52 -2.04
N VAL A 140 2.47 -23.70 -3.05
CA VAL A 140 2.06 -24.23 -4.36
C VAL A 140 3.30 -24.60 -5.16
N ILE A 141 3.34 -25.82 -5.67
CA ILE A 141 4.43 -26.35 -6.48
C ILE A 141 3.92 -26.93 -7.79
N ARG A 142 4.84 -27.16 -8.72
CA ARG A 142 4.60 -27.99 -9.91
C ARG A 142 5.60 -29.14 -9.95
N GLU A 143 5.09 -30.34 -10.20
CA GLU A 143 5.89 -31.55 -10.42
C GLU A 143 5.18 -32.48 -11.39
N ASN A 144 5.93 -33.09 -12.31
CA ASN A 144 5.39 -33.97 -13.35
C ASN A 144 4.28 -33.30 -14.18
N GLY A 145 4.41 -31.99 -14.39
CA GLY A 145 3.46 -31.19 -15.16
C GLY A 145 2.20 -30.74 -14.43
N GLU A 146 1.92 -31.24 -13.22
CA GLU A 146 0.73 -30.89 -12.42
C GLU A 146 1.08 -29.94 -11.27
N TYR A 147 0.16 -29.03 -10.93
CA TYR A 147 0.24 -28.19 -9.73
C TYR A 147 -0.33 -28.90 -8.51
N LYS A 148 0.33 -28.71 -7.36
CA LYS A 148 -0.05 -29.31 -6.06
C LYS A 148 0.21 -28.31 -4.94
N ILE A 149 -0.51 -28.44 -3.84
CA ILE A 149 -0.13 -27.87 -2.55
C ILE A 149 0.80 -28.88 -1.88
N MET A 150 2.02 -28.45 -1.54
CA MET A 150 2.93 -29.19 -0.69
C MET A 150 2.84 -28.61 0.73
N THR A 151 2.66 -29.49 1.70
CA THR A 151 2.60 -29.12 3.13
C THR A 151 3.73 -29.82 3.88
N VAL A 152 4.52 -29.05 4.62
CA VAL A 152 5.77 -29.51 5.21
C VAL A 152 5.96 -28.97 6.64
N SER A 153 6.45 -29.82 7.53
CA SER A 153 6.86 -29.42 8.89
C SER A 153 8.15 -30.14 9.30
N THR A 154 8.73 -29.75 10.43
CA THR A 154 9.93 -30.42 10.98
C THR A 154 9.66 -31.79 11.60
N THR A 155 8.39 -32.14 11.83
CA THR A 155 7.99 -33.35 12.57
C THR A 155 7.19 -34.34 11.75
N SER A 156 6.60 -33.91 10.64
CA SER A 156 5.76 -34.75 9.77
C SER A 156 6.44 -34.99 8.42
N PRO A 157 6.20 -36.15 7.77
CA PRO A 157 6.59 -36.32 6.37
C PRO A 157 5.93 -35.27 5.48
N ILE A 158 6.61 -34.88 4.41
CA ILE A 158 6.04 -34.03 3.36
C ILE A 158 4.75 -34.68 2.84
N SER A 159 3.70 -33.88 2.74
CA SER A 159 2.43 -34.29 2.17
C SER A 159 2.07 -33.41 0.97
N TYR A 160 1.20 -33.93 0.11
CA TYR A 160 0.79 -33.26 -1.12
C TYR A 160 -0.73 -33.36 -1.29
N SER A 161 -1.34 -32.31 -1.81
CA SER A 161 -2.69 -32.36 -2.34
C SER A 161 -2.76 -33.26 -3.58
N ALA A 162 -3.98 -33.49 -4.08
CA ALA A 162 -4.17 -33.98 -5.44
C ALA A 162 -3.50 -33.05 -6.48
N GLY A 163 -3.19 -33.59 -7.66
CA GLY A 163 -2.72 -32.82 -8.81
C GLY A 163 -3.85 -32.06 -9.52
N PHE A 164 -3.52 -30.85 -9.98
CA PHE A 164 -4.38 -29.89 -10.67
C PHE A 164 -3.68 -29.29 -11.90
N ASP A 165 -4.47 -28.81 -12.86
CA ASP A 165 -3.99 -28.09 -14.04
C ASP A 165 -3.45 -26.69 -13.67
N LYS A 166 -4.02 -26.08 -12.61
CA LYS A 166 -3.63 -24.78 -12.06
C LYS A 166 -4.12 -24.65 -10.61
N ILE A 167 -3.35 -23.93 -9.80
CA ILE A 167 -3.73 -23.50 -8.44
C ILE A 167 -3.39 -22.01 -8.35
N ILE A 168 -4.33 -21.20 -7.86
CA ILE A 168 -4.19 -19.75 -7.70
C ILE A 168 -4.68 -19.37 -6.30
N PRO A 169 -3.94 -18.58 -5.51
CA PRO A 169 -4.45 -18.08 -4.24
C PRO A 169 -5.67 -17.17 -4.46
N SER A 170 -6.59 -17.27 -3.51
CA SER A 170 -7.76 -16.39 -3.43
C SER A 170 -7.46 -15.16 -2.57
N TRP A 171 -7.93 -14.00 -3.03
CA TRP A 171 -7.73 -12.72 -2.38
C TRP A 171 -9.05 -12.19 -1.83
N ARG A 172 -8.98 -11.61 -0.64
CA ARG A 172 -10.05 -10.85 -0.02
C ARG A 172 -10.05 -9.43 -0.61
N TYR A 173 -11.23 -8.87 -0.85
CA TYR A 173 -11.36 -7.45 -1.09
C TYR A 173 -11.02 -6.65 0.17
N ILE A 174 -10.09 -5.71 0.05
CA ILE A 174 -9.70 -4.78 1.11
C ILE A 174 -10.07 -3.37 0.66
N PRO A 175 -10.97 -2.66 1.36
CA PRO A 175 -11.29 -1.28 1.07
C PRO A 175 -10.04 -0.38 1.15
N GLU A 176 -9.94 0.63 0.30
CA GLU A 176 -8.76 1.52 0.19
C GLU A 176 -8.37 2.22 1.51
N ASN A 177 -9.31 2.37 2.45
CA ASN A 177 -9.08 3.04 3.74
C ASN A 177 -8.82 2.09 4.91
N ALA A 178 -8.61 0.79 4.67
CA ALA A 178 -8.33 -0.15 5.76
C ALA A 178 -7.00 0.19 6.48
N GLU A 179 -7.04 0.31 7.81
CA GLU A 179 -5.86 0.61 8.63
C GLU A 179 -5.19 -0.67 9.18
N GLY A 180 -3.85 -0.68 9.28
CA GLY A 180 -3.06 -1.77 9.88
C GLY A 180 -2.46 -2.77 8.86
N GLU A 181 -1.65 -3.72 9.33
CA GLU A 181 -1.18 -4.85 8.52
C GLU A 181 -2.39 -5.69 8.09
N GLN A 182 -2.62 -5.80 6.78
CA GLN A 182 -3.76 -6.50 6.22
C GLN A 182 -3.33 -7.86 5.64
N ASP A 183 -4.06 -8.92 5.97
CA ASP A 183 -3.97 -10.18 5.25
C ASP A 183 -4.89 -10.11 4.01
N TYR A 184 -4.27 -10.05 2.83
CA TYR A 184 -4.96 -9.96 1.55
C TYR A 184 -5.53 -11.31 1.09
N PHE A 185 -5.18 -12.42 1.74
CA PHE A 185 -5.66 -13.74 1.35
C PHE A 185 -7.05 -14.04 1.93
N PHE A 186 -7.88 -14.69 1.12
CA PHE A 186 -9.18 -15.19 1.58
C PHE A 186 -8.98 -16.49 2.37
N ARG A 187 -9.56 -16.56 3.57
CA ARG A 187 -9.44 -17.70 4.49
C ARG A 187 -10.79 -18.24 4.90
N ASP A 188 -10.82 -19.52 5.27
CA ASP A 188 -11.98 -20.16 5.87
C ASP A 188 -12.11 -19.82 7.37
N GLU A 189 -13.13 -20.40 8.02
CA GLU A 189 -13.39 -20.19 9.45
C GLU A 189 -12.31 -20.81 10.38
N ASN A 190 -11.49 -21.73 9.88
CA ASN A 190 -10.39 -22.35 10.60
C ASN A 190 -9.06 -21.59 10.41
N GLY A 191 -9.03 -20.64 9.47
CA GLY A 191 -7.85 -19.85 9.13
C GLY A 191 -7.04 -20.44 7.96
N ASP A 192 -7.50 -21.50 7.31
CA ASP A 192 -6.88 -22.07 6.13
C ASP A 192 -7.17 -21.20 4.91
N ARG A 193 -6.20 -21.10 3.99
CA ARG A 193 -6.40 -20.33 2.76
C ARG A 193 -7.30 -21.06 1.77
N TYR A 194 -8.09 -20.27 1.06
CA TYR A 194 -8.75 -20.74 -0.16
C TYR A 194 -7.82 -20.60 -1.36
N TYR A 195 -7.87 -21.62 -2.21
CA TYR A 195 -7.29 -21.59 -3.53
C TYR A 195 -8.36 -21.83 -4.59
N ILE A 196 -8.28 -21.08 -5.69
CA ILE A 196 -8.96 -21.44 -6.93
C ILE A 196 -8.11 -22.49 -7.64
N VAL A 197 -8.70 -23.64 -7.92
CA VAL A 197 -8.02 -24.74 -8.60
C VAL A 197 -8.75 -25.12 -9.87
N ARG A 198 -8.02 -25.68 -10.83
CA ARG A 198 -8.59 -26.20 -12.08
C ARG A 198 -8.19 -27.64 -12.31
N LYS A 199 -9.15 -28.47 -12.70
CA LYS A 199 -8.94 -29.89 -13.01
C LYS A 199 -9.85 -30.35 -14.13
N GLY A 200 -9.28 -30.87 -15.21
CA GLY A 200 -10.06 -31.37 -16.34
C GLY A 200 -10.93 -30.28 -16.98
N GLY A 201 -10.45 -29.04 -16.97
CA GLY A 201 -11.17 -27.88 -17.52
C GLY A 201 -12.25 -27.28 -16.63
N LYS A 202 -12.48 -27.82 -15.43
CA LYS A 202 -13.39 -27.24 -14.43
C LYS A 202 -12.63 -26.55 -13.31
N ALA A 203 -13.19 -25.45 -12.83
CA ALA A 203 -12.71 -24.71 -11.68
C ALA A 203 -13.38 -25.19 -10.39
N GLY A 204 -12.74 -24.91 -9.27
CA GLY A 204 -13.31 -25.15 -7.96
C GLY A 204 -12.46 -24.55 -6.86
N PHE A 205 -12.80 -24.90 -5.63
CA PHE A 205 -12.14 -24.41 -4.43
C PHE A 205 -11.34 -25.54 -3.78
N LEU A 206 -10.11 -25.26 -3.39
CA LEU A 206 -9.30 -26.13 -2.54
C LEU A 206 -9.04 -25.41 -1.23
N HIS A 207 -9.38 -26.05 -0.11
CA HIS A 207 -9.02 -25.61 1.23
C HIS A 207 -8.65 -26.83 2.08
N GLY A 208 -7.44 -26.80 2.66
CA GLY A 208 -6.81 -27.99 3.22
C GLY A 208 -6.76 -29.16 2.22
N SER A 209 -7.35 -30.31 2.60
CA SER A 209 -7.43 -31.49 1.73
C SER A 209 -8.73 -31.60 0.93
N PHE A 210 -9.68 -30.68 1.14
CA PHE A 210 -11.00 -30.72 0.53
C PHE A 210 -11.03 -29.94 -0.79
N PHE A 211 -11.47 -30.62 -1.85
CA PHE A 211 -11.71 -30.02 -3.16
C PHE A 211 -13.21 -30.00 -3.46
N ASP A 212 -13.74 -28.79 -3.65
CA ASP A 212 -15.11 -28.55 -4.10
C ASP A 212 -15.12 -28.22 -5.60
N GLU A 213 -15.49 -29.20 -6.43
CA GLU A 213 -15.61 -29.00 -7.88
C GLU A 213 -16.87 -28.21 -8.21
N THR A 214 -16.71 -27.14 -8.98
CA THR A 214 -17.85 -26.36 -9.48
C THR A 214 -18.16 -26.71 -10.94
N PRO A 215 -19.36 -26.38 -11.45
CA PRO A 215 -19.67 -26.56 -12.87
C PRO A 215 -18.99 -25.52 -13.79
N TYR A 216 -18.16 -24.62 -13.24
CA TYR A 216 -17.55 -23.50 -13.95
C TYR A 216 -16.19 -23.88 -14.53
N SER A 217 -15.73 -23.17 -15.55
CA SER A 217 -14.40 -23.38 -16.13
C SER A 217 -13.32 -22.52 -15.47
N ASP A 218 -13.73 -21.39 -14.89
CA ASP A 218 -12.87 -20.42 -14.20
C ASP A 218 -13.65 -19.63 -13.13
N ILE A 219 -12.93 -19.13 -12.13
CA ILE A 219 -13.45 -18.32 -11.01
C ILE A 219 -12.50 -17.14 -10.78
N ASP A 220 -13.03 -15.93 -10.65
CA ASP A 220 -12.19 -14.74 -10.38
C ASP A 220 -11.65 -14.81 -8.95
N ASN A 221 -10.33 -14.89 -8.83
CA ASN A 221 -9.64 -15.10 -7.57
C ASN A 221 -9.61 -13.86 -6.66
N SER A 222 -10.15 -12.73 -7.08
CA SER A 222 -10.21 -11.46 -6.34
C SER A 222 -11.64 -11.02 -6.00
N SER A 223 -12.62 -11.88 -6.26
CA SER A 223 -14.06 -11.58 -6.12
C SER A 223 -14.74 -12.30 -4.96
N ILE A 224 -14.02 -13.17 -4.25
CA ILE A 224 -14.61 -14.09 -3.29
C ILE A 224 -14.94 -13.36 -1.99
N THR A 225 -16.16 -13.54 -1.52
CA THR A 225 -16.66 -13.03 -0.24
C THR A 225 -17.69 -13.99 0.37
N TYR A 226 -18.04 -13.80 1.63
CA TYR A 226 -19.18 -14.48 2.26
C TYR A 226 -20.42 -13.59 2.25
N ASP A 227 -21.57 -14.23 2.04
CA ASP A 227 -22.85 -13.59 2.25
C ASP A 227 -23.28 -13.56 3.73
N ARG A 228 -24.36 -12.84 4.05
CA ARG A 228 -24.88 -12.75 5.43
C ARG A 228 -25.36 -14.09 6.01
N ASN A 229 -25.42 -15.15 5.20
CA ASN A 229 -25.74 -16.53 5.61
C ASN A 229 -24.52 -17.47 5.51
N ASN A 230 -23.29 -16.92 5.44
CA ASN A 230 -22.03 -17.66 5.32
C ASN A 230 -21.92 -18.52 4.05
N ARG A 231 -22.58 -18.12 2.95
CA ARG A 231 -22.42 -18.76 1.63
C ARG A 231 -21.41 -17.99 0.80
N LEU A 232 -20.56 -18.70 0.07
CA LEU A 232 -19.60 -18.06 -0.83
C LEU A 232 -20.32 -17.28 -1.93
N THR A 233 -19.86 -16.06 -2.18
CA THR A 233 -20.25 -15.20 -3.28
C THR A 233 -19.01 -14.87 -4.12
N TYR A 234 -19.07 -15.07 -5.43
CA TYR A 234 -17.91 -14.90 -6.32
C TYR A 234 -18.34 -14.71 -7.77
N ILE A 235 -17.42 -14.26 -8.62
CA ILE A 235 -17.61 -14.15 -10.07
C ILE A 235 -17.07 -15.41 -10.74
N ALA A 236 -17.83 -16.00 -11.66
CA ALA A 236 -17.48 -17.23 -12.36
C ALA A 236 -17.77 -17.17 -13.86
N LYS A 237 -17.18 -18.11 -14.60
CA LYS A 237 -17.34 -18.28 -16.06
C LYS A 237 -17.64 -19.73 -16.41
N ARG A 238 -18.60 -19.99 -17.30
CA ARG A 238 -18.96 -21.36 -17.73
C ARG A 238 -18.00 -21.97 -18.76
N GLY A 239 -17.28 -21.15 -19.52
CA GLY A 239 -16.35 -21.61 -20.55
C GLY A 239 -15.23 -20.60 -20.80
N GLY A 240 -14.03 -21.11 -21.04
CA GLY A 240 -12.82 -20.29 -21.20
C GLY A 240 -12.26 -19.77 -19.87
N ASN A 241 -11.34 -18.82 -19.97
CA ASN A 241 -10.66 -18.19 -18.83
C ASN A 241 -11.04 -16.70 -18.71
N PHE A 242 -10.87 -16.08 -17.54
CA PHE A 242 -11.13 -14.63 -17.37
C PHE A 242 -10.19 -13.74 -18.21
N TYR A 243 -9.01 -14.23 -18.58
CA TYR A 243 -8.03 -13.50 -19.41
C TYR A 243 -8.22 -13.71 -20.92
N GLU A 244 -9.23 -14.47 -21.35
CA GLU A 244 -9.55 -14.70 -22.77
C GLU A 244 -10.69 -13.78 -23.23
N GLU A 245 -10.59 -13.27 -24.46
CA GLU A 245 -11.67 -12.48 -25.07
C GLU A 245 -12.92 -13.36 -25.31
N GLY A 246 -14.04 -12.97 -24.69
CA GLY A 246 -15.36 -13.57 -24.90
C GLY A 246 -15.78 -14.64 -23.87
N GLY A 247 -17.07 -14.94 -23.82
CA GLY A 247 -17.71 -15.81 -22.82
C GLY A 247 -18.43 -15.00 -21.74
N GLU A 248 -19.59 -15.49 -21.29
CA GLU A 248 -20.42 -14.81 -20.29
C GLU A 248 -19.91 -15.06 -18.86
N GLU A 249 -19.81 -13.98 -18.09
CA GLU A 249 -19.45 -13.95 -16.68
C GLU A 249 -20.69 -13.64 -15.83
N PHE A 250 -20.76 -14.19 -14.62
CA PHE A 250 -21.88 -13.97 -13.70
C PHE A 250 -21.45 -14.10 -12.26
N VAL A 251 -22.24 -13.50 -11.36
CA VAL A 251 -22.11 -13.71 -9.92
C VAL A 251 -22.79 -15.00 -9.51
N VAL A 252 -22.15 -15.74 -8.61
CA VAL A 252 -22.67 -16.92 -7.93
C VAL A 252 -22.78 -16.59 -6.45
N GLN A 253 -23.89 -16.94 -5.80
CA GLN A 253 -24.09 -16.84 -4.34
C GLN A 253 -24.62 -18.17 -3.81
N GLY A 254 -23.74 -18.96 -3.19
CA GLY A 254 -24.01 -20.37 -2.87
C GLY A 254 -24.38 -21.14 -4.15
N ASP A 255 -25.54 -21.80 -4.15
CA ASP A 255 -26.02 -22.55 -5.32
C ASP A 255 -26.78 -21.68 -6.36
N LYS A 256 -26.90 -20.37 -6.11
CA LYS A 256 -27.67 -19.46 -6.98
C LYS A 256 -26.76 -18.74 -7.95
N GLU A 257 -27.02 -18.92 -9.24
CA GLU A 257 -26.44 -18.12 -10.31
C GLU A 257 -27.31 -16.88 -10.61
N TYR A 258 -26.64 -15.76 -10.83
CA TYR A 258 -27.26 -14.52 -11.30
C TYR A 258 -27.13 -14.39 -12.81
N SER A 259 -27.77 -13.36 -13.38
CA SER A 259 -27.80 -13.12 -14.81
C SER A 259 -26.39 -12.99 -15.41
N PRO A 260 -26.15 -13.58 -16.59
CA PRO A 260 -24.87 -13.44 -17.29
C PRO A 260 -24.70 -12.05 -17.90
N PHE A 261 -23.45 -11.60 -17.93
CA PHE A 261 -23.00 -10.37 -18.55
C PHE A 261 -21.76 -10.63 -19.42
N VAL A 262 -21.40 -9.66 -20.26
CA VAL A 262 -20.19 -9.77 -21.08
C VAL A 262 -18.95 -9.85 -20.19
N LYS A 263 -18.91 -9.03 -19.14
CA LYS A 263 -17.92 -9.08 -18.06
C LYS A 263 -18.55 -8.63 -16.75
N VAL A 264 -18.06 -9.15 -15.63
CA VAL A 264 -18.43 -8.72 -14.28
C VAL A 264 -17.15 -8.29 -13.55
N PHE A 265 -17.22 -7.18 -12.83
CA PHE A 265 -16.06 -6.57 -12.18
C PHE A 265 -16.16 -6.69 -10.66
N ASN A 266 -15.02 -6.94 -10.02
CA ASN A 266 -14.86 -6.85 -8.57
C ASN A 266 -14.82 -5.38 -8.10
N PRO A 267 -15.20 -5.07 -6.85
CA PRO A 267 -15.75 -5.99 -5.85
C PRO A 267 -17.22 -6.36 -6.09
N VAL A 268 -17.62 -7.52 -5.57
CA VAL A 268 -19.04 -7.86 -5.37
C VAL A 268 -19.42 -7.49 -3.94
N LEU A 269 -20.21 -6.44 -3.77
CA LEU A 269 -20.71 -5.99 -2.48
C LEU A 269 -22.08 -6.63 -2.19
N LEU A 270 -22.56 -6.53 -0.95
CA LEU A 270 -23.86 -7.07 -0.55
C LEU A 270 -24.70 -5.98 0.12
N ASN A 271 -25.91 -5.77 -0.39
CA ASN A 271 -26.85 -4.83 0.22
C ASN A 271 -27.53 -5.42 1.47
N ASP A 272 -28.42 -4.64 2.10
CA ASP A 272 -29.15 -5.07 3.30
C ASP A 272 -30.08 -6.26 3.13
N LYS A 273 -30.49 -6.53 1.90
CA LYS A 273 -31.31 -7.68 1.53
C LYS A 273 -30.46 -8.90 1.17
N ASN A 274 -29.14 -8.83 1.39
CA ASN A 274 -28.17 -9.86 1.02
C ASN A 274 -28.11 -10.14 -0.49
N GLU A 275 -28.43 -9.14 -1.31
CA GLU A 275 -28.32 -9.21 -2.78
C GLU A 275 -26.95 -8.68 -3.22
N PRO A 276 -26.30 -9.33 -4.21
CA PRO A 276 -25.04 -8.86 -4.74
C PRO A 276 -25.23 -7.54 -5.50
N VAL A 277 -24.33 -6.60 -5.27
CA VAL A 277 -24.23 -5.29 -5.92
C VAL A 277 -22.87 -5.19 -6.57
N TYR A 278 -22.83 -5.01 -7.89
CA TYR A 278 -21.59 -5.09 -8.67
C TYR A 278 -21.68 -4.28 -9.97
N SER A 279 -20.52 -4.00 -10.56
CA SER A 279 -20.44 -3.45 -11.92
C SER A 279 -20.37 -4.57 -12.95
N ALA A 280 -21.07 -4.40 -14.07
CA ALA A 280 -21.01 -5.34 -15.18
C ALA A 280 -20.96 -4.61 -16.52
N ALA A 281 -20.23 -5.19 -17.48
CA ALA A 281 -20.33 -4.85 -18.89
C ALA A 281 -21.54 -5.58 -19.50
N ILE A 282 -22.57 -4.82 -19.86
CA ILE A 282 -23.84 -5.37 -20.40
C ILE A 282 -23.80 -5.58 -21.91
N SER A 283 -22.88 -4.92 -22.62
CA SER A 283 -22.66 -5.13 -24.06
C SER A 283 -21.26 -4.69 -24.48
N GLN A 284 -20.77 -5.23 -25.61
CA GLN A 284 -19.50 -4.86 -26.24
C GLN A 284 -19.77 -4.15 -27.58
N LYS A 285 -19.17 -2.97 -27.76
CA LYS A 285 -19.32 -2.10 -28.94
C LYS A 285 -18.09 -2.05 -29.86
N GLY A 286 -16.99 -2.68 -29.46
CA GLY A 286 -15.74 -2.77 -30.20
C GLY A 286 -14.76 -3.69 -29.47
N ILE A 287 -13.52 -3.81 -29.96
CA ILE A 287 -12.52 -4.72 -29.39
C ILE A 287 -12.32 -4.45 -27.89
N ASP A 288 -12.24 -3.18 -27.48
CA ASP A 288 -12.03 -2.77 -26.08
C ASP A 288 -13.07 -1.77 -25.54
N SER A 289 -14.28 -1.78 -26.10
CA SER A 289 -15.33 -0.84 -25.69
C SER A 289 -16.56 -1.57 -25.18
N TYR A 290 -16.91 -1.31 -23.92
CA TYR A 290 -18.08 -1.88 -23.26
C TYR A 290 -19.06 -0.79 -22.83
N VAL A 291 -20.34 -1.17 -22.77
CA VAL A 291 -21.35 -0.41 -22.03
C VAL A 291 -21.51 -1.06 -20.67
N TYR A 292 -21.47 -0.26 -19.61
CA TYR A 292 -21.49 -0.72 -18.23
C TYR A 292 -22.84 -0.42 -17.57
N SER A 293 -23.14 -1.17 -16.51
CA SER A 293 -24.29 -0.92 -15.64
C SER A 293 -23.95 -1.34 -14.21
N LEU A 294 -24.54 -0.62 -13.24
CA LEU A 294 -24.66 -1.11 -11.88
C LEU A 294 -25.71 -2.21 -11.87
N VAL A 295 -25.43 -3.34 -11.26
CA VAL A 295 -26.36 -4.46 -11.16
C VAL A 295 -26.64 -4.76 -9.69
N ILE A 296 -27.93 -4.88 -9.34
CA ILE A 296 -28.38 -5.38 -8.03
C ILE A 296 -29.10 -6.70 -8.25
N GLY A 297 -28.49 -7.79 -7.80
CA GLY A 297 -28.94 -9.13 -8.11
C GLY A 297 -28.93 -9.38 -9.62
N ASN A 298 -30.10 -9.40 -10.24
CA ASN A 298 -30.29 -9.55 -11.70
C ASN A 298 -30.73 -8.25 -12.38
N GLU A 299 -31.01 -7.20 -11.61
CA GLU A 299 -31.57 -5.96 -12.10
C GLU A 299 -30.46 -5.00 -12.51
N GLN A 300 -30.44 -4.61 -13.79
CA GLN A 300 -29.61 -3.51 -14.27
C GLN A 300 -30.23 -2.19 -13.82
N ILE A 301 -29.47 -1.40 -13.05
CA ILE A 301 -29.93 -0.16 -12.47
C ILE A 301 -29.74 0.98 -13.47
N GLN A 302 -30.85 1.62 -13.84
CA GLN A 302 -30.84 2.80 -14.69
C GLN A 302 -30.31 4.02 -13.91
N ALA A 303 -29.25 4.64 -14.41
CA ALA A 303 -28.81 5.94 -13.94
C ALA A 303 -29.59 7.08 -14.62
N TYR A 304 -29.76 8.19 -13.92
CA TYR A 304 -30.49 9.38 -14.37
C TYR A 304 -29.62 10.62 -14.24
N THR A 305 -29.78 11.59 -15.14
CA THR A 305 -29.04 12.85 -15.13
C THR A 305 -29.69 13.91 -14.23
N ASN A 306 -30.91 13.66 -13.74
CA ASN A 306 -31.66 14.56 -12.87
C ASN A 306 -32.39 13.83 -11.74
N SER A 307 -32.60 14.52 -10.62
CA SER A 307 -33.24 13.99 -9.41
C SER A 307 -34.68 13.55 -9.60
N GLU A 308 -35.40 14.11 -10.57
CA GLU A 308 -36.77 13.71 -10.91
C GLU A 308 -36.83 12.36 -11.66
N LYS A 309 -35.69 11.78 -12.01
CA LYS A 309 -35.55 10.50 -12.74
C LYS A 309 -36.32 10.48 -14.07
N THR A 310 -36.33 11.61 -14.78
CA THR A 310 -37.01 11.74 -16.08
C THR A 310 -36.03 11.68 -17.26
N GLN A 311 -34.76 12.04 -17.04
CA GLN A 311 -33.71 11.99 -18.05
C GLN A 311 -32.74 10.85 -17.73
N LYS A 312 -32.69 9.85 -18.61
CA LYS A 312 -31.85 8.67 -18.44
C LYS A 312 -30.44 8.95 -18.91
N VAL A 313 -29.45 8.42 -18.19
CA VAL A 313 -28.11 8.23 -18.74
C VAL A 313 -28.23 7.17 -19.83
N GLU A 314 -27.85 7.52 -21.05
CA GLU A 314 -27.95 6.60 -22.20
C GLU A 314 -26.94 5.45 -22.07
N GLU A 315 -25.67 5.78 -21.81
CA GLU A 315 -24.58 4.81 -21.76
C GLU A 315 -23.56 5.21 -20.70
N ILE A 316 -23.17 4.24 -19.86
CA ILE A 316 -21.96 4.32 -19.07
C ILE A 316 -20.85 3.69 -19.91
N THR A 317 -19.84 4.48 -20.24
CA THR A 317 -18.68 4.12 -21.05
C THR A 317 -17.43 4.21 -20.19
N ASN A 318 -16.45 3.35 -20.37
CA ASN A 318 -15.23 3.34 -19.55
C ASN A 318 -15.50 3.09 -18.05
N GLY A 319 -16.34 2.12 -17.70
CA GLY A 319 -16.35 1.56 -16.34
C GLY A 319 -17.22 2.28 -15.31
N ILE A 320 -17.38 1.58 -14.18
CA ILE A 320 -17.89 2.09 -12.92
C ILE A 320 -16.74 1.92 -11.91
N TYR A 321 -16.47 2.97 -11.14
CA TYR A 321 -15.36 3.04 -10.20
C TYR A 321 -15.87 3.44 -8.81
N ASP A 322 -15.08 3.13 -7.78
CA ASP A 322 -15.36 3.48 -6.39
C ASP A 322 -16.79 3.13 -5.92
N LEU A 323 -17.25 1.92 -6.29
CA LEU A 323 -18.56 1.44 -5.89
C LEU A 323 -18.60 1.20 -4.37
N LYS A 324 -19.56 1.85 -3.70
CA LYS A 324 -19.74 1.80 -2.24
C LYS A 324 -21.21 1.63 -1.87
N ILE A 325 -21.44 1.05 -0.70
CA ILE A 325 -22.73 0.98 -0.02
C ILE A 325 -22.53 1.55 1.38
N ASP A 326 -23.23 2.64 1.69
CA ASP A 326 -23.22 3.28 3.01
C ASP A 326 -24.04 2.49 4.04
N ASP A 327 -23.86 2.79 5.33
CA ASP A 327 -24.56 2.12 6.44
C ASP A 327 -26.09 2.25 6.38
N ASP A 328 -26.60 3.29 5.72
CA ASP A 328 -28.03 3.51 5.48
C ASP A 328 -28.54 2.83 4.19
N GLY A 329 -27.66 2.13 3.47
CA GLY A 329 -27.94 1.42 2.24
C GLY A 329 -27.82 2.25 0.97
N THR A 330 -27.44 3.53 1.06
CA THR A 330 -27.21 4.37 -0.12
C THR A 330 -26.05 3.84 -0.95
N ILE A 331 -26.27 3.74 -2.26
CA ILE A 331 -25.26 3.24 -3.21
C ILE A 331 -24.69 4.43 -3.97
N SER A 332 -23.37 4.58 -3.93
CA SER A 332 -22.64 5.60 -4.68
C SER A 332 -21.54 5.01 -5.54
N TYR A 333 -21.29 5.62 -6.70
CA TYR A 333 -20.19 5.24 -7.58
C TYR A 333 -19.83 6.36 -8.55
N MET A 334 -18.63 6.27 -9.13
CA MET A 334 -18.18 7.10 -10.24
C MET A 334 -18.41 6.37 -11.56
N ALA A 335 -18.78 7.11 -12.60
CA ALA A 335 -18.99 6.55 -13.92
C ALA A 335 -18.56 7.54 -14.99
N SER A 336 -17.91 7.07 -16.05
CA SER A 336 -17.81 7.85 -17.28
C SER A 336 -19.09 7.61 -18.08
N ILE A 337 -19.78 8.68 -18.44
CA ILE A 337 -21.07 8.62 -19.11
C ILE A 337 -21.00 9.33 -20.45
N ARG A 338 -21.65 8.73 -21.44
CA ARG A 338 -21.86 9.36 -22.73
C ARG A 338 -23.06 10.30 -22.61
N ILE A 339 -22.86 11.57 -22.94
CA ILE A 339 -23.92 12.58 -22.97
C ILE A 339 -24.08 13.03 -24.43
N ASN A 340 -25.28 12.84 -25.00
CA ASN A 340 -25.64 13.50 -26.25
C ASN A 340 -26.00 14.95 -25.95
N TRP A 341 -25.17 15.88 -26.43
CA TRP A 341 -25.46 17.31 -26.32
C TRP A 341 -26.03 17.81 -27.64
N ASN A 342 -27.31 18.19 -27.64
CA ASN A 342 -28.03 18.67 -28.83
C ASN A 342 -27.85 20.18 -29.14
N ASP A 343 -26.83 20.85 -28.59
CA ASP A 343 -26.71 22.33 -28.71
C ASP A 343 -25.82 22.83 -29.87
N PHE A 344 -25.17 21.95 -30.64
CA PHE A 344 -24.38 22.36 -31.81
C PHE A 344 -24.65 21.46 -33.02
N ASP A 345 -24.62 22.05 -34.23
CA ASP A 345 -24.82 21.43 -35.57
C ASP A 345 -23.84 20.28 -35.92
N PHE A 346 -23.13 19.73 -34.93
CA PHE A 346 -22.28 18.55 -35.04
C PHE A 346 -22.56 17.61 -33.86
N GLU A 347 -23.02 16.39 -34.15
CA GLU A 347 -23.03 15.28 -33.18
C GLU A 347 -21.58 15.01 -32.75
N SER A 348 -21.15 15.66 -31.68
CA SER A 348 -19.88 15.38 -31.04
C SER A 348 -20.18 14.67 -29.72
N VAL A 349 -19.86 13.38 -29.72
CA VAL A 349 -20.06 12.51 -28.57
C VAL A 349 -18.91 12.74 -27.59
N TYR A 350 -19.22 13.31 -26.43
CA TYR A 350 -18.26 13.47 -25.33
C TYR A 350 -18.61 12.51 -24.19
N SER A 351 -17.58 11.92 -23.59
CA SER A 351 -17.73 11.21 -22.31
C SER A 351 -17.38 12.19 -21.18
N LYS A 352 -18.20 12.25 -20.13
CA LYS A 352 -17.93 13.01 -18.91
C LYS A 352 -17.97 12.09 -17.71
N ASN A 353 -17.20 12.40 -16.67
CA ASN A 353 -17.30 11.68 -15.42
C ASN A 353 -18.49 12.20 -14.61
N ALA A 354 -19.19 11.32 -13.94
CA ALA A 354 -20.32 11.62 -13.07
C ALA A 354 -20.15 10.92 -11.73
N ILE A 355 -20.53 11.62 -10.66
CA ILE A 355 -20.74 11.02 -9.35
C ILE A 355 -22.21 10.64 -9.29
N ILE A 356 -22.53 9.36 -9.10
CA ILE A 356 -23.90 8.85 -9.09
C ILE A 356 -24.23 8.35 -7.68
N VAL A 357 -25.35 8.82 -7.13
CA VAL A 357 -25.87 8.43 -5.82
C VAL A 357 -27.31 7.95 -6.00
N ASP A 358 -27.60 6.72 -5.59
CA ASP A 358 -28.92 6.06 -5.72
C ASP A 358 -29.52 6.16 -7.13
N GLY A 359 -28.65 6.00 -8.12
CA GLY A 359 -28.95 6.05 -9.55
C GLY A 359 -29.15 7.47 -10.10
N VAL A 360 -28.86 8.53 -9.35
CA VAL A 360 -28.97 9.92 -9.80
C VAL A 360 -27.59 10.57 -9.86
N SER A 361 -27.23 11.09 -11.04
CA SER A 361 -26.04 11.90 -11.23
C SER A 361 -26.12 13.18 -10.40
N GLN A 362 -25.04 13.46 -9.68
CA GLN A 362 -24.86 14.66 -8.87
C GLN A 362 -24.17 15.79 -9.64
N GLY A 363 -23.77 15.56 -10.89
CA GLY A 363 -23.06 16.53 -11.72
C GLY A 363 -22.22 15.84 -12.80
N PHE A 364 -21.67 16.63 -13.72
CA PHE A 364 -20.79 16.15 -14.79
C PHE A 364 -19.48 16.92 -14.80
N TYR A 365 -18.38 16.18 -14.79
CA TYR A 365 -17.05 16.70 -14.55
C TYR A 365 -16.09 16.20 -15.63
N ASN A 366 -15.21 17.07 -16.14
CA ASN A 366 -14.11 16.63 -17.00
C ASN A 366 -12.92 16.27 -16.12
N ASP A 367 -12.20 15.19 -16.45
CA ASP A 367 -10.97 14.77 -15.74
C ASP A 367 -11.13 14.77 -14.20
N LEU A 368 -12.14 14.05 -13.73
CA LEU A 368 -12.48 13.92 -12.31
C LEU A 368 -11.36 13.15 -11.61
N GLY A 369 -10.73 13.76 -10.60
CA GLY A 369 -9.75 13.13 -9.73
C GLY A 369 -10.41 12.25 -8.67
N THR A 370 -9.59 11.77 -7.72
CA THR A 370 -10.04 11.01 -6.55
C THR A 370 -11.11 11.77 -5.76
N ILE A 371 -12.05 11.04 -5.16
CA ILE A 371 -13.06 11.63 -4.28
C ILE A 371 -12.69 11.29 -2.84
N ILE A 372 -12.48 12.33 -2.03
CA ILE A 372 -12.25 12.21 -0.60
C ILE A 372 -13.55 12.56 0.10
N ARG A 373 -14.11 11.60 0.84
CA ARG A 373 -15.29 11.83 1.66
C ARG A 373 -14.90 12.27 3.05
N ASN A 374 -15.61 13.25 3.59
CA ASN A 374 -15.52 13.59 5.00
C ASN A 374 -16.42 12.65 5.81
N ASP A 375 -15.81 11.75 6.58
CA ASP A 375 -16.53 10.75 7.37
C ASP A 375 -17.47 11.35 8.43
N ARG A 376 -17.32 12.64 8.80
CA ARG A 376 -18.14 13.28 9.84
C ARG A 376 -19.48 13.79 9.33
N ASN A 377 -19.54 14.24 8.08
CA ASN A 377 -20.72 14.93 7.54
C ASN A 377 -21.09 14.49 6.11
N GLY A 378 -20.29 13.61 5.49
CA GLY A 378 -20.55 13.08 4.16
C GLY A 378 -20.12 13.98 3.00
N ASP A 379 -19.49 15.13 3.28
CA ASP A 379 -19.03 16.05 2.24
C ASP A 379 -18.06 15.37 1.28
N LEU A 380 -18.13 15.73 -0.01
CA LEU A 380 -17.24 15.19 -1.03
C LEU A 380 -16.25 16.27 -1.47
N LEU A 381 -14.97 15.92 -1.45
CA LEU A 381 -13.88 16.75 -1.92
C LEU A 381 -13.22 16.07 -3.11
N PHE A 382 -13.14 16.74 -4.25
CA PHE A 382 -12.60 16.14 -5.48
C PHE A 382 -12.07 17.21 -6.42
N THR A 383 -11.25 16.79 -7.37
CA THR A 383 -10.72 17.69 -8.41
C THR A 383 -11.37 17.45 -9.76
N TYR A 384 -11.48 18.49 -10.57
CA TYR A 384 -11.93 18.36 -11.96
C TYR A 384 -11.42 19.51 -12.84
N ASN A 385 -11.51 19.36 -14.16
CA ASN A 385 -11.17 20.39 -15.14
C ASN A 385 -12.42 21.17 -15.58
N PRO A 386 -12.59 22.45 -15.20
CA PRO A 386 -13.74 23.25 -15.60
C PRO A 386 -13.80 23.49 -17.11
N THR A 387 -14.99 23.44 -17.70
CA THR A 387 -15.18 23.64 -19.16
C THR A 387 -14.75 25.02 -19.65
N ASN A 388 -14.77 26.03 -18.77
CA ASN A 388 -14.38 27.41 -19.08
C ASN A 388 -12.89 27.70 -18.85
N VAL A 389 -12.10 26.71 -18.40
CA VAL A 389 -10.68 26.91 -18.05
C VAL A 389 -9.85 25.73 -18.53
N SER A 390 -9.40 25.80 -19.79
CA SER A 390 -8.60 24.75 -20.42
C SER A 390 -7.29 24.50 -19.67
N GLY A 391 -6.97 23.22 -19.43
CA GLY A 391 -5.69 22.79 -18.86
C GLY A 391 -5.52 23.08 -17.36
N LYS A 392 -6.59 23.47 -16.64
CA LYS A 392 -6.54 23.67 -15.20
C LYS A 392 -7.43 22.69 -14.44
N SER A 393 -6.87 22.13 -13.36
CA SER A 393 -7.63 21.34 -12.37
C SER A 393 -7.95 22.18 -11.15
N VAL A 394 -9.20 22.14 -10.69
CA VAL A 394 -9.69 22.87 -9.52
C VAL A 394 -10.19 21.91 -8.44
N LEU A 395 -10.10 22.34 -7.18
CA LEU A 395 -10.69 21.63 -6.04
C LEU A 395 -12.14 22.06 -5.85
N ASN A 396 -13.03 21.08 -5.78
CA ASN A 396 -14.45 21.28 -5.52
C ASN A 396 -14.84 20.62 -4.19
N LEU A 397 -15.58 21.37 -3.38
CA LEU A 397 -16.30 20.85 -2.23
C LEU A 397 -17.78 20.71 -2.59
N LYS A 398 -18.33 19.52 -2.40
CA LYS A 398 -19.77 19.26 -2.47
C LYS A 398 -20.33 19.00 -1.08
N SER A 399 -21.19 19.89 -0.60
CA SER A 399 -21.88 19.79 0.69
C SER A 399 -23.36 20.15 0.50
N ASN A 400 -24.27 19.27 0.91
CA ASN A 400 -25.72 19.52 0.89
C ASN A 400 -26.23 20.10 -0.45
N GLU A 401 -25.85 19.47 -1.58
CA GLU A 401 -26.17 19.91 -2.96
C GLU A 401 -25.52 21.22 -3.43
N VAL A 402 -24.68 21.85 -2.60
CA VAL A 402 -23.87 23.01 -3.01
C VAL A 402 -22.52 22.51 -3.52
N ASP A 403 -22.21 22.84 -4.77
CA ASP A 403 -20.88 22.66 -5.37
C ASP A 403 -20.13 24.00 -5.34
N GLU A 404 -18.99 24.04 -4.62
CA GLU A 404 -18.14 25.22 -4.50
C GLU A 404 -16.70 24.92 -4.92
N ILE A 405 -16.17 25.71 -5.86
CA ILE A 405 -14.75 25.71 -6.17
C ILE A 405 -14.02 26.48 -5.07
N ILE A 406 -13.13 25.79 -4.35
CA ILE A 406 -12.42 26.34 -3.19
C ILE A 406 -10.92 26.57 -3.44
N SER A 407 -10.38 26.06 -4.56
CA SER A 407 -9.00 26.33 -4.96
C SER A 407 -8.85 27.68 -5.65
N ASP A 408 -7.75 28.38 -5.40
CA ASP A 408 -7.42 29.63 -6.11
C ASP A 408 -7.19 29.38 -7.63
N PRO A 409 -7.78 30.18 -8.53
CA PRO A 409 -7.61 30.05 -9.98
C PRO A 409 -6.17 30.22 -10.48
N LYS A 410 -5.23 30.70 -9.66
CA LYS A 410 -3.81 30.84 -10.04
C LYS A 410 -3.11 29.50 -10.26
N PHE A 411 -3.60 28.42 -9.65
CA PHE A 411 -2.97 27.10 -9.76
C PHE A 411 -3.27 26.46 -11.12
N SER A 412 -2.28 25.78 -11.68
CA SER A 412 -2.41 24.97 -12.89
C SER A 412 -3.07 23.63 -12.58
N TYR A 413 -2.64 22.98 -11.49
CA TYR A 413 -3.21 21.72 -11.01
C TYR A 413 -2.93 21.56 -9.52
N LEU A 414 -3.48 20.51 -8.92
CA LEU A 414 -3.30 20.18 -7.51
C LEU A 414 -2.52 18.88 -7.38
N MET A 415 -1.51 18.90 -6.50
CA MET A 415 -0.63 17.75 -6.25
C MET A 415 -1.19 16.84 -5.16
N ASP A 416 -1.86 17.41 -4.15
CA ASP A 416 -2.45 16.70 -3.01
C ASP A 416 -3.61 17.53 -2.44
N TYR A 417 -4.58 16.90 -1.80
CA TYR A 417 -5.71 17.54 -1.11
C TYR A 417 -6.37 16.57 -0.14
N GLY A 418 -7.09 17.11 0.84
CA GLY A 418 -7.82 16.29 1.80
C GLY A 418 -8.40 17.09 2.96
N PHE A 419 -8.84 16.37 3.98
CA PHE A 419 -9.27 16.93 5.25
C PHE A 419 -8.18 16.70 6.31
N SER A 420 -7.82 17.74 7.04
CA SER A 420 -7.00 17.61 8.25
C SER A 420 -7.79 16.94 9.39
N PRO A 421 -7.14 16.45 10.46
CA PRO A 421 -7.82 15.81 11.59
C PRO A 421 -8.88 16.68 12.30
N ASP A 422 -8.74 18.01 12.26
CA ASP A 422 -9.75 18.95 12.77
C ASP A 422 -10.89 19.21 11.76
N GLY A 423 -10.82 18.66 10.55
CA GLY A 423 -11.84 18.74 9.51
C GLY A 423 -11.68 19.93 8.56
N LYS A 424 -10.57 20.67 8.64
CA LYS A 424 -10.26 21.74 7.69
C LYS A 424 -9.82 21.15 6.36
N ILE A 425 -10.07 21.89 5.29
CA ILE A 425 -9.63 21.47 3.96
C ILE A 425 -8.19 21.95 3.75
N TYR A 426 -7.35 21.06 3.24
CA TYR A 426 -6.03 21.42 2.74
C TYR A 426 -5.86 21.01 1.29
N TYR A 427 -4.99 21.71 0.58
CA TYR A 427 -4.53 21.30 -0.75
C TYR A 427 -3.16 21.89 -1.07
N ILE A 428 -2.47 21.25 -2.00
CA ILE A 428 -1.18 21.70 -2.53
C ILE A 428 -1.34 22.07 -3.99
N GLY A 429 -1.39 23.36 -4.27
CA GLY A 429 -1.53 23.90 -5.62
C GLY A 429 -0.17 24.09 -6.29
N VAL A 430 -0.09 23.77 -7.58
CA VAL A 430 1.11 23.97 -8.39
C VAL A 430 0.92 25.16 -9.32
N ILE A 431 1.83 26.11 -9.27
CA ILE A 431 1.98 27.19 -10.23
C ILE A 431 3.07 26.76 -11.20
N SER A 432 2.68 26.44 -12.44
CA SER A 432 3.64 26.02 -13.48
C SER A 432 4.64 27.13 -13.78
N GLY A 433 5.91 26.78 -13.78
CA GLY A 433 7.01 27.63 -14.21
C GLY A 433 7.11 27.73 -15.73
N ASP A 434 7.91 28.69 -16.18
CA ASP A 434 8.34 28.81 -17.57
C ASP A 434 9.73 28.17 -17.70
N TYR A 435 9.75 26.89 -18.08
CA TYR A 435 10.97 26.12 -18.25
C TYR A 435 11.86 26.67 -19.37
N GLU A 436 11.32 27.34 -20.39
CA GLU A 436 12.11 27.99 -21.45
C GLU A 436 12.84 29.22 -20.92
N ALA A 437 12.22 29.93 -19.96
CA ALA A 437 12.84 31.03 -19.23
C ALA A 437 13.65 30.57 -17.99
N GLY A 438 13.77 29.26 -17.74
CA GLY A 438 14.45 28.72 -16.56
C GLY A 438 13.72 28.96 -15.24
N ILE A 439 12.43 29.30 -15.28
CA ILE A 439 11.56 29.47 -14.13
C ILE A 439 10.96 28.12 -13.77
N LYS A 440 11.25 27.64 -12.56
CA LYS A 440 10.73 26.35 -12.05
C LYS A 440 9.29 26.48 -11.55
N ASP A 441 8.62 25.33 -11.44
CA ASP A 441 7.34 25.22 -10.75
C ASP A 441 7.42 25.69 -9.29
N ARG A 442 6.30 26.19 -8.78
CA ARG A 442 6.13 26.58 -7.38
C ARG A 442 4.96 25.83 -6.78
N TYR A 443 5.16 25.27 -5.59
CA TYR A 443 4.18 24.46 -4.91
C TYR A 443 3.72 25.19 -3.65
N THR A 444 2.41 25.44 -3.55
CA THR A 444 1.81 26.22 -2.46
C THR A 444 0.89 25.35 -1.62
N ILE A 445 1.13 25.30 -0.31
CA ILE A 445 0.19 24.65 0.63
C ILE A 445 -0.85 25.68 1.05
N VAL A 446 -2.12 25.32 0.93
CA VAL A 446 -3.26 26.09 1.42
C VAL A 446 -3.98 25.26 2.47
N ILE A 447 -4.26 25.85 3.62
CA ILE A 447 -5.07 25.25 4.69
C ILE A 447 -6.17 26.24 5.03
N ASP A 448 -7.43 25.80 4.93
CA ASP A 448 -8.61 26.60 5.25
C ASP A 448 -8.63 27.96 4.50
N GLY A 449 -8.23 27.94 3.23
CA GLY A 449 -8.16 29.12 2.37
C GLY A 449 -6.95 30.04 2.62
N ILE A 450 -6.07 29.71 3.58
CA ILE A 450 -4.87 30.50 3.88
C ILE A 450 -3.64 29.84 3.25
N GLU A 451 -2.90 30.58 2.44
CA GLU A 451 -1.58 30.16 1.96
C GLU A 451 -0.58 30.12 3.12
N VAL A 452 -0.07 28.93 3.41
CA VAL A 452 0.82 28.71 4.55
C VAL A 452 2.26 28.38 4.17
N ALA A 453 2.49 27.98 2.92
CA ALA A 453 3.82 27.69 2.39
C ALA A 453 3.88 27.90 0.88
N ASN A 454 5.06 28.24 0.35
CA ASN A 454 5.33 28.33 -1.09
C ASN A 454 6.80 27.91 -1.36
N GLU A 455 6.98 26.71 -1.90
CA GLU A 455 8.27 26.03 -2.02
C GLU A 455 8.60 25.67 -3.48
N GLU A 456 9.87 25.40 -3.80
CA GLU A 456 10.27 24.85 -5.11
C GLU A 456 10.01 23.34 -5.21
N SER A 457 9.84 22.66 -4.07
CA SER A 457 9.52 21.24 -4.02
C SER A 457 9.02 20.81 -2.65
N PHE A 458 8.34 19.66 -2.61
CA PHE A 458 7.94 18.95 -1.40
C PHE A 458 8.39 17.50 -1.46
N VAL A 459 8.65 16.92 -0.29
CA VAL A 459 8.99 15.50 -0.16
C VAL A 459 7.75 14.75 0.32
N MET A 460 7.25 13.85 -0.52
CA MET A 460 6.26 12.87 -0.10
C MET A 460 6.92 11.91 0.89
N SER A 461 6.34 11.75 2.08
CA SER A 461 6.91 10.89 3.12
C SER A 461 5.86 9.93 3.67
N GLU A 462 6.33 8.76 4.07
CA GLU A 462 5.51 7.80 4.80
C GLU A 462 5.10 8.40 6.17
N VAL A 463 3.80 8.38 6.46
CA VAL A 463 3.21 8.90 7.71
C VAL A 463 2.77 7.77 8.63
N ASP A 464 2.34 6.65 8.04
CA ASP A 464 1.98 5.38 8.67
C ASP A 464 2.19 4.27 7.63
N SER A 465 2.29 3.00 8.03
CA SER A 465 2.64 1.89 7.12
C SER A 465 1.89 1.95 5.78
N LEU A 466 2.61 2.20 4.68
CA LEU A 466 2.10 2.34 3.30
C LEU A 466 1.24 3.60 3.01
N LYS A 467 1.04 4.50 3.97
CA LYS A 467 0.38 5.81 3.78
C LYS A 467 1.42 6.90 3.59
N TYR A 468 1.42 7.50 2.40
CA TYR A 468 2.31 8.59 2.03
C TYR A 468 1.57 9.92 2.03
N SER A 469 2.20 10.98 2.51
CA SER A 469 1.65 12.34 2.46
C SER A 469 2.75 13.38 2.30
N TYR A 470 2.41 14.52 1.70
CA TYR A 470 3.28 15.69 1.64
C TYR A 470 3.16 16.58 2.90
N VAL A 471 2.05 16.49 3.63
CA VAL A 471 1.77 17.30 4.83
C VAL A 471 1.28 16.39 5.96
N ASN A 472 1.97 16.43 7.09
CA ASN A 472 1.53 15.72 8.30
C ASN A 472 0.85 16.70 9.25
N PHE A 473 -0.33 16.33 9.74
CA PHE A 473 -1.08 17.13 10.70
C PHE A 473 -0.96 16.57 12.12
N GLY A 474 -0.63 17.44 13.06
CA GLY A 474 -0.55 17.14 14.48
C GLY A 474 -1.76 17.61 15.28
N PRO A 475 -1.70 17.46 16.62
CA PRO A 475 -2.70 18.03 17.52
C PRO A 475 -2.85 19.55 17.34
N ASP A 476 -4.03 20.07 17.65
CA ASP A 476 -4.33 21.51 17.70
C ASP A 476 -4.06 22.28 16.39
N GLY A 477 -4.13 21.59 15.24
CA GLY A 477 -3.95 22.22 13.92
C GLY A 477 -2.50 22.48 13.54
N LYS A 478 -1.53 21.92 14.27
CA LYS A 478 -0.12 21.91 13.84
C LYS A 478 0.03 21.15 12.54
N TYR A 479 0.95 21.58 11.70
CA TYR A 479 1.32 20.86 10.49
C TYR A 479 2.83 20.90 10.27
N ALA A 480 3.34 19.88 9.59
CA ALA A 480 4.73 19.77 9.20
C ALA A 480 4.82 19.25 7.75
N TYR A 481 5.87 19.65 7.06
CA TYR A 481 6.19 19.17 5.72
C TYR A 481 7.70 19.18 5.50
N ALA A 482 8.17 18.34 4.59
CA ALA A 482 9.56 18.28 4.17
C ALA A 482 9.73 18.96 2.80
N THR A 483 10.80 19.72 2.65
CA THR A 483 11.19 20.37 1.39
C THR A 483 12.68 20.19 1.15
N TYR A 484 13.16 20.51 -0.06
CA TYR A 484 14.59 20.54 -0.33
C TYR A 484 15.02 21.75 -1.15
N GLU A 485 16.26 22.16 -0.94
CA GLU A 485 16.95 23.16 -1.74
C GLU A 485 18.07 22.48 -2.54
N PHE A 486 18.13 22.74 -3.84
CA PHE A 486 19.25 22.25 -4.65
C PHE A 486 20.51 23.07 -4.37
N ILE A 487 21.61 22.41 -4.06
CA ILE A 487 22.92 23.04 -4.01
C ILE A 487 23.48 23.04 -5.44
N ASP A 488 23.63 24.24 -6.00
CA ASP A 488 24.24 24.43 -7.31
C ASP A 488 25.75 24.18 -7.23
N THR A 489 26.18 22.93 -7.37
CA THR A 489 27.58 22.62 -7.64
C THR A 489 27.76 22.41 -9.14
N ALA A 490 28.45 23.36 -9.75
CA ALA A 490 28.69 23.53 -11.17
C ALA A 490 28.96 22.24 -11.99
N SER A 491 28.39 22.26 -13.21
CA SER A 491 28.88 21.73 -14.49
C SER A 491 28.63 20.29 -14.93
N ASP A 492 28.03 19.40 -14.14
CA ASP A 492 27.59 18.10 -14.65
C ASP A 492 26.13 17.84 -14.28
N PHE A 493 25.27 17.76 -15.29
CA PHE A 493 23.82 17.50 -15.21
C PHE A 493 23.43 16.17 -14.53
N ASN A 494 24.39 15.41 -13.99
CA ASN A 494 24.18 14.08 -13.42
C ASN A 494 24.33 13.98 -11.90
N ASN A 495 24.73 15.04 -11.19
CA ASN A 495 24.87 15.02 -9.72
C ASN A 495 24.15 16.21 -9.07
N TRP A 496 22.82 16.15 -8.99
CA TRP A 496 22.05 17.12 -8.20
C TRP A 496 22.18 16.77 -6.72
N TYR A 497 22.71 17.71 -5.93
CA TYR A 497 22.71 17.63 -4.48
C TYR A 497 21.55 18.45 -3.93
N SER A 498 20.80 17.86 -2.99
CA SER A 498 19.70 18.51 -2.29
C SER A 498 20.01 18.59 -0.80
N ILE A 499 19.65 19.71 -0.17
CA ILE A 499 19.54 19.81 1.29
C ILE A 499 18.07 19.69 1.63
N SER A 500 17.72 18.70 2.45
CA SER A 500 16.36 18.54 2.95
C SER A 500 16.16 19.23 4.29
N PHE A 501 15.00 19.86 4.46
CA PHE A 501 14.60 20.55 5.70
C PHE A 501 13.18 20.16 6.12
N MET A 502 12.95 20.11 7.43
CA MET A 502 11.60 20.05 7.98
C MET A 502 11.09 21.46 8.26
N LYS A 503 9.85 21.74 7.87
CA LYS A 503 9.16 22.98 8.19
C LYS A 503 7.89 22.67 8.96
N THR A 504 7.59 23.51 9.95
CA THR A 504 6.34 23.49 10.71
C THR A 504 5.61 24.82 10.52
N ASN A 505 4.40 24.91 11.06
CA ASN A 505 3.66 26.18 11.12
C ASN A 505 4.32 27.26 12.00
N GLU A 506 5.33 26.91 12.80
CA GLU A 506 6.00 27.82 13.73
C GLU A 506 7.42 28.19 13.29
N GLU A 507 8.14 27.24 12.68
CA GLU A 507 9.56 27.42 12.33
C GLU A 507 10.04 26.46 11.23
N THR A 508 11.13 26.84 10.56
CA THR A 508 11.97 25.92 9.77
C THR A 508 12.95 25.27 10.72
N LEU A 509 12.87 23.94 10.86
CA LEU A 509 13.76 23.17 11.70
C LEU A 509 15.06 22.93 10.94
N SER A 510 16.18 23.35 11.51
CA SER A 510 17.48 23.02 10.92
C SER A 510 17.80 21.57 11.23
N PRO A 511 18.23 20.77 10.24
CA PRO A 511 18.75 19.45 10.55
C PRO A 511 20.00 19.60 11.45
N PRO A 512 20.16 18.78 12.49
CA PRO A 512 21.38 18.80 13.28
C PRO A 512 22.60 18.54 12.41
N ILE A 513 23.69 19.22 12.72
CA ILE A 513 24.96 19.05 12.01
C ILE A 513 25.47 17.64 12.28
N LEU A 514 25.44 16.80 11.24
CA LEU A 514 26.09 15.51 11.24
C LEU A 514 27.61 15.69 11.32
N ASN A 515 28.24 15.28 12.42
CA ASN A 515 29.70 15.29 12.58
C ASN A 515 30.33 14.06 11.90
N PHE A 516 30.21 13.95 10.58
CA PHE A 516 30.79 12.84 9.79
C PHE A 516 31.71 13.34 8.65
N PRO A 517 32.57 12.46 8.09
CA PRO A 517 33.31 12.77 6.88
C PRO A 517 32.33 12.94 5.70
N GLY A 518 32.26 14.14 5.12
CA GLY A 518 31.65 14.35 3.79
C GLY A 518 30.48 15.33 3.73
N ARG A 519 29.49 15.28 4.64
CA ARG A 519 28.33 16.20 4.62
C ARG A 519 27.84 16.60 6.02
N ALA A 520 27.44 17.86 6.15
CA ALA A 520 26.89 18.46 7.37
C ALA A 520 25.35 18.57 7.36
N PHE A 521 24.68 17.97 6.37
CA PHE A 521 23.25 18.13 6.11
C PHE A 521 22.60 16.81 5.64
N PHE A 522 21.27 16.72 5.75
CA PHE A 522 20.49 15.60 5.21
C PHE A 522 20.23 15.76 3.72
N ASN A 523 20.41 14.69 2.97
CA ASN A 523 20.06 14.59 1.55
C ASN A 523 18.58 14.21 1.37
N SER A 524 18.02 13.53 2.37
CA SER A 524 16.61 13.14 2.40
C SER A 524 16.09 13.12 3.84
N ILE A 525 14.79 13.39 3.97
CA ILE A 525 14.03 13.19 5.20
C ILE A 525 13.01 12.10 4.93
N GLN A 526 12.95 11.15 5.86
CA GLN A 526 12.03 10.02 5.84
C GLN A 526 11.18 10.05 7.10
N LEU A 527 9.98 9.47 7.01
CA LEU A 527 9.07 9.20 8.11
C LEU A 527 8.99 10.34 9.14
N PHE A 528 8.18 11.35 8.85
CA PHE A 528 7.93 12.45 9.79
C PHE A 528 6.50 12.44 10.33
N ARG A 529 6.37 12.70 11.64
CA ARG A 529 5.10 12.58 12.38
C ARG A 529 5.10 13.41 13.66
N PHE A 530 3.95 13.98 13.98
CA PHE A 530 3.71 14.53 15.32
C PHE A 530 3.51 13.44 16.38
N LEU A 531 4.20 13.60 17.50
CA LEU A 531 4.01 12.82 18.72
C LEU A 531 2.75 13.28 19.47
N ASN A 532 2.28 12.47 20.41
CA ASN A 532 1.12 12.84 21.24
C ASN A 532 1.29 14.15 22.02
N ASP A 533 2.53 14.52 22.36
CA ASP A 533 2.85 15.75 23.06
C ASP A 533 3.08 16.95 22.11
N GLY A 534 2.84 16.76 20.81
CA GLY A 534 2.94 17.79 19.77
C GLY A 534 4.34 18.12 19.31
N ARG A 535 5.38 17.38 19.74
CA ARG A 535 6.73 17.43 19.14
C ARG A 535 6.74 16.69 17.81
N LEU A 536 7.63 17.06 16.90
CA LEU A 536 7.78 16.43 15.59
C LEU A 536 8.92 15.42 15.61
N PHE A 537 8.65 14.17 15.29
CA PHE A 537 9.67 13.17 14.98
C PHE A 537 9.96 13.14 13.48
N PHE A 538 11.22 12.94 13.10
CA PHE A 538 11.61 12.65 11.72
C PHE A 538 12.94 11.91 11.63
N ILE A 539 13.16 11.20 10.52
CA ILE A 539 14.40 10.49 10.22
C ILE A 539 15.17 11.27 9.15
N GLY A 540 16.39 11.67 9.46
CA GLY A 540 17.29 12.31 8.50
C GLY A 540 18.31 11.32 7.95
N GLN A 541 18.54 11.33 6.64
CA GLN A 541 19.56 10.52 5.98
C GLN A 541 20.57 11.38 5.23
N SER A 542 21.85 11.01 5.31
CA SER A 542 22.93 11.57 4.51
C SER A 542 23.85 10.47 3.99
N ASP A 543 24.32 10.58 2.76
CA ASP A 543 25.18 9.56 2.15
C ASP A 543 26.67 9.92 2.30
N ASP A 544 27.51 8.90 2.46
CA ASP A 544 28.97 9.08 2.52
C ASP A 544 29.51 9.47 1.13
N MET A 545 30.20 10.62 1.04
CA MET A 545 30.77 11.07 -0.23
C MET A 545 31.90 10.17 -0.74
N SER A 546 32.58 9.45 0.14
CA SER A 546 33.66 8.53 -0.21
C SER A 546 33.15 7.15 -0.61
N ASN A 547 31.95 6.78 -0.16
CA ASN A 547 31.29 5.53 -0.50
C ASN A 547 29.76 5.74 -0.56
N PRO A 548 29.18 6.10 -1.72
CA PRO A 548 27.75 6.36 -1.85
C PRO A 548 26.85 5.16 -1.49
N SER A 549 27.40 3.95 -1.38
CA SER A 549 26.67 2.76 -0.91
C SER A 549 26.52 2.71 0.62
N LEU A 550 27.11 3.65 1.34
CA LEU A 550 26.95 3.83 2.78
C LEU A 550 26.12 5.09 3.05
N SER A 551 25.05 4.91 3.81
CA SER A 551 24.23 6.00 4.32
C SER A 551 24.36 6.10 5.83
N TYR A 552 24.13 7.30 6.36
CA TYR A 552 24.08 7.62 7.77
C TYR A 552 22.69 8.14 8.08
N ILE A 553 22.02 7.47 9.02
CA ILE A 553 20.64 7.72 9.39
C ILE A 553 20.60 8.16 10.85
N GLN A 554 19.90 9.25 11.12
CA GLN A 554 19.74 9.83 12.44
C GLN A 554 18.26 10.09 12.76
N LEU A 555 17.87 9.77 13.98
CA LEU A 555 16.55 10.08 14.52
C LEU A 555 16.54 11.47 15.14
N ASN A 556 15.47 12.21 14.89
CA ASN A 556 15.32 13.58 15.39
C ASN A 556 13.95 13.78 16.02
N VAL A 557 13.92 14.54 17.12
CA VAL A 557 12.69 15.06 17.74
C VAL A 557 12.84 16.58 17.81
N ASN A 558 12.09 17.29 16.97
CA ASN A 558 12.38 18.67 16.58
C ASN A 558 13.86 18.78 16.15
N GLU A 559 14.63 19.73 16.69
CA GLU A 559 16.07 19.86 16.38
C GLU A 559 16.97 18.95 17.23
N GLN A 560 16.42 18.12 18.12
CA GLN A 560 17.20 17.25 18.99
C GLN A 560 17.44 15.90 18.34
N ALA A 561 18.67 15.71 17.88
CA ALA A 561 19.19 14.44 17.40
C ALA A 561 19.41 13.43 18.54
N ASP A 562 19.09 12.17 18.25
CA ASP A 562 19.61 11.05 19.02
C ASP A 562 21.14 10.93 18.82
N GLN A 563 21.82 10.34 19.82
CA GLN A 563 23.26 10.15 19.82
C GLN A 563 23.73 9.00 18.93
N HIS A 564 22.83 8.10 18.51
CA HIS A 564 23.16 6.95 17.67
C HIS A 564 22.97 7.32 16.20
N ILE A 565 23.90 6.82 15.38
CA ILE A 565 23.81 6.89 13.93
C ILE A 565 23.82 5.47 13.39
N TYR A 566 22.87 5.21 12.50
CA TYR A 566 22.64 3.92 11.89
C TYR A 566 23.03 3.95 10.41
N ASN A 567 23.34 2.79 9.84
CA ASN A 567 23.63 2.63 8.43
C ASN A 567 22.38 2.30 7.60
N SER A 568 21.39 1.65 8.21
CA SER A 568 20.08 1.36 7.62
C SER A 568 19.02 1.22 8.71
N ILE A 569 17.76 1.51 8.40
CA ILE A 569 16.60 1.35 9.29
C ILE A 569 15.46 0.70 8.49
N SER A 570 14.72 -0.21 9.13
CA SER A 570 13.48 -0.81 8.58
C SER A 570 12.43 -1.03 9.67
N ASP A 571 11.22 -1.39 9.23
CA ASP A 571 10.11 -1.81 10.09
C ASP A 571 9.75 -0.80 11.18
N VAL A 572 9.77 0.50 10.86
CA VAL A 572 9.49 1.56 11.84
C VAL A 572 8.02 1.57 12.22
N LYS A 573 7.72 1.22 13.46
CA LYS A 573 6.38 1.20 14.05
C LYS A 573 6.29 2.24 15.16
N TYR A 574 5.21 3.02 15.19
CA TYR A 574 4.95 3.98 16.27
C TYR A 574 3.80 3.53 17.17
N ASN A 575 4.12 3.20 18.41
CA ASN A 575 3.14 2.92 19.44
C ASN A 575 2.63 4.24 20.04
N ARG A 576 1.44 4.67 19.58
CA ARG A 576 0.79 5.90 20.08
C ARG A 576 0.54 5.85 21.59
N LEU A 577 0.13 4.70 22.16
CA LEU A 577 -0.20 4.62 23.59
C LEU A 577 1.03 4.81 24.48
N MET A 578 2.17 4.27 24.05
CA MET A 578 3.44 4.38 24.78
C MET A 578 4.27 5.60 24.38
N ASN A 579 3.91 6.28 23.29
CA ASN A 579 4.71 7.32 22.63
C ASN A 579 6.13 6.81 22.32
N GLN A 580 6.22 5.66 21.64
CA GLN A 580 7.49 4.98 21.37
C GLN A 580 7.59 4.53 19.92
N PHE A 581 8.80 4.55 19.37
CA PHE A 581 9.13 3.94 18.10
C PHE A 581 9.85 2.61 18.33
N GLU A 582 9.44 1.60 17.58
CA GLU A 582 10.09 0.30 17.51
C GLU A 582 10.54 0.09 16.07
N PHE A 583 11.81 -0.23 15.85
CA PHE A 583 12.37 -0.45 14.51
C PHE A 583 13.59 -1.34 14.56
N ARG A 584 14.02 -1.82 13.40
CA ARG A 584 15.31 -2.50 13.24
C ARG A 584 16.31 -1.54 12.63
N ALA A 585 17.55 -1.58 13.10
CA ALA A 585 18.61 -0.74 12.57
C ALA A 585 19.96 -1.45 12.52
N THR A 586 20.79 -1.04 11.57
CA THR A 586 22.18 -1.51 11.51
C THR A 586 23.16 -0.45 11.94
N ARG A 587 24.21 -0.87 12.61
CA ARG A 587 25.39 -0.05 12.89
C ARG A 587 26.61 -0.95 12.70
N GLU A 588 27.41 -0.64 11.69
CA GLU A 588 28.56 -1.44 11.27
C GLU A 588 28.15 -2.87 10.90
N ASN A 589 28.72 -3.87 11.58
CA ASN A 589 28.48 -5.30 11.37
C ASN A 589 27.33 -5.86 12.24
N LYS A 590 26.54 -5.00 12.89
CA LYS A 590 25.49 -5.38 13.85
C LYS A 590 24.11 -4.92 13.43
N ILE A 591 23.12 -5.73 13.78
CA ILE A 591 21.69 -5.44 13.65
C ILE A 591 21.07 -5.41 15.04
N PHE A 592 20.28 -4.37 15.30
CA PHE A 592 19.60 -4.14 16.57
C PHE A 592 18.10 -4.03 16.37
N GLU A 593 17.34 -4.54 17.34
CA GLU A 593 15.99 -4.06 17.61
C GLU A 593 16.12 -2.83 18.50
N VAL A 594 15.48 -1.74 18.10
CA VAL A 594 15.60 -0.45 18.77
C VAL A 594 14.24 -0.01 19.26
N VAL A 595 14.16 0.30 20.55
CA VAL A 595 13.02 1.00 21.15
C VAL A 595 13.46 2.42 21.47
N PHE A 596 12.88 3.39 20.79
CA PHE A 596 13.14 4.82 20.97
C PHE A 596 11.94 5.49 21.65
N THR A 597 12.17 6.11 22.80
CA THR A 597 11.20 6.96 23.48
C THR A 597 11.65 8.42 23.32
N PRO A 598 10.94 9.22 22.50
CA PRO A 598 11.23 10.63 22.25
C PRO A 598 11.25 11.53 23.49
#